data_AF-A0A7K0KJ76-F1
#
_entry.id   AF-A0A7K0KJ76-F1
#
_cell.length_a   1.000
_cell.length_b   1.000
_cell.length_c   1.000
_cell.angle_alpha   90.00
_cell.angle_beta   90.00
_cell.angle_gamma   90.00
#
_symmetry.space_group_name_H-M   'P 1'
#
loop_
_entity.id
_entity.type
_entity.pdbx_description
1 polymer ?
#
loop_
_entity_poly.entity_id
_entity_poly.type
_entity_poly.pdbx_seq_one_letter_code
_entity_poly.pdbx_strand_id
1 'polypeptide(L)'
;MKRSVLLIKPERKQRIPLPHYLLINGQMLGLMRGNDNVRVALPQGDYAVTVRSAYKFIESTAQVHIAEGETLTLTFGDRERWWNWLFNLDLMLWLFKWFFDFGNYWDIVYEIASNGFFFLWLLRIWIIRKHYFRMTCSPAEKQ
;
A
#
# COMPACT_ATOMS: atom_id res chain seq x y z
N MET A 1 10.45 30.84 -13.77
CA MET A 1 10.36 29.76 -12.77
C MET A 1 10.35 28.42 -13.47
N LYS A 2 11.42 27.63 -13.36
CA LYS A 2 11.40 26.24 -13.82
C LYS A 2 10.46 25.46 -12.90
N ARG A 3 9.43 24.82 -13.46
CA ARG A 3 8.49 24.01 -12.68
C ARG A 3 9.12 22.64 -12.44
N SER A 4 9.34 22.29 -11.18
CA SER A 4 9.72 20.94 -10.79
C SER A 4 8.49 20.03 -10.82
N VAL A 5 8.66 18.78 -11.25
CA VAL A 5 7.55 17.83 -11.43
C VAL A 5 7.81 16.59 -10.57
N LEU A 6 6.87 16.29 -9.70
CA LEU A 6 6.83 15.04 -8.96
C LEU A 6 5.96 14.04 -9.73
N LEU A 7 6.59 12.96 -10.21
CA LEU A 7 5.92 11.86 -10.87
C LEU A 7 5.72 10.71 -9.89
N ILE A 8 4.47 10.36 -9.62
CA ILE A 8 4.11 9.31 -8.67
C ILE A 8 3.57 8.13 -9.46
N LYS A 9 4.21 6.97 -9.32
CA LYS A 9 3.88 5.76 -10.09
C LYS A 9 3.94 4.51 -9.22
N PRO A 10 3.15 3.46 -9.53
CA PRO A 10 3.32 2.17 -8.87
C PRO A 10 4.64 1.52 -9.32
N GLU A 11 5.34 0.84 -8.40
CA GLU A 11 6.60 0.14 -8.68
C GLU A 11 6.43 -0.99 -9.71
N ARG A 12 5.27 -1.66 -9.68
CA ARG A 12 4.88 -2.70 -10.64
C ARG A 12 3.44 -2.48 -11.08
N LYS A 13 3.14 -2.83 -12.34
CA LYS A 13 1.78 -2.87 -12.85
C LYS A 13 0.93 -3.78 -11.97
N GLN A 14 -0.06 -3.21 -11.30
CA GLN A 14 -0.95 -3.94 -10.43
C GLN A 14 -1.97 -4.70 -11.29
N ARG A 15 -2.16 -6.00 -11.01
CA ARG A 15 -3.20 -6.82 -11.65
C ARG A 15 -4.60 -6.35 -11.29
N ILE A 16 -4.76 -5.81 -10.09
CA ILE A 16 -6.01 -5.21 -9.59
C ILE A 16 -5.70 -3.74 -9.31
N PRO A 17 -6.15 -2.81 -10.16
CA PRO A 17 -5.88 -1.39 -10.01
C PRO A 17 -6.76 -0.82 -8.90
N LEU A 18 -6.30 -0.91 -7.65
CA LEU A 18 -7.03 -0.31 -6.53
C LEU A 18 -6.82 1.21 -6.53
N PRO A 19 -7.86 2.00 -6.23
CA PRO A 19 -7.72 3.45 -6.11
C PRO A 19 -6.96 3.84 -4.83
N HIS A 20 -6.11 4.86 -4.95
CA HIS A 20 -5.31 5.40 -3.85
C HIS A 20 -5.52 6.91 -3.75
N TYR A 21 -5.71 7.43 -2.54
CA TYR A 21 -5.68 8.85 -2.26
C TYR A 21 -4.24 9.34 -2.19
N LEU A 22 -4.00 10.50 -2.80
CA LEU A 22 -2.72 11.18 -2.77
C LEU A 22 -2.83 12.43 -1.90
N LEU A 23 -1.98 12.52 -0.88
CA LEU A 23 -1.91 13.69 -0.02
C LEU A 23 -0.49 14.26 -0.05
N ILE A 24 -0.37 15.59 -0.06
CA ILE A 24 0.90 16.30 0.13
C ILE A 24 0.77 17.20 1.35
N ASN A 25 1.71 17.09 2.28
CA ASN A 25 1.70 17.81 3.55
C ASN A 25 0.36 17.67 4.31
N GLY A 26 -0.26 16.49 4.20
CA GLY A 26 -1.55 16.18 4.82
C GLY A 26 -2.78 16.68 4.05
N GLN A 27 -2.63 17.47 2.99
CA GLN A 27 -3.73 17.92 2.15
C GLN A 27 -4.00 16.93 1.02
N MET A 28 -5.25 16.47 0.89
CA MET A 28 -5.67 15.60 -0.20
C MET A 28 -5.67 16.37 -1.52
N LEU A 29 -4.90 15.87 -2.49
CA LEU A 29 -4.82 16.43 -3.84
C LEU A 29 -5.76 15.73 -4.81
N GLY A 30 -5.97 14.41 -4.64
CA GLY A 30 -6.83 13.66 -5.54
C GLY A 30 -6.74 12.15 -5.34
N LEU A 31 -7.41 11.44 -6.24
CA LEU A 31 -7.48 9.99 -6.26
C LEU A 31 -6.75 9.46 -7.50
N MET A 32 -5.69 8.70 -7.26
CA MET A 32 -4.94 7.98 -8.27
C MET A 32 -5.64 6.64 -8.56
N ARG A 33 -5.91 6.35 -9.84
CA ARG A 33 -6.46 5.06 -10.26
C ARG A 33 -5.32 4.08 -10.52
N GLY A 34 -5.04 3.21 -9.54
CA GLY A 34 -4.22 1.99 -9.65
C GLY A 34 -2.92 2.08 -10.46
N ASN A 35 -3.02 1.97 -11.78
CA ASN A 35 -1.87 1.94 -12.71
C ASN A 35 -1.52 3.31 -13.32
N ASP A 36 -2.31 4.35 -13.06
CA ASP A 36 -2.08 5.68 -13.63
C ASP A 36 -0.92 6.38 -12.94
N ASN A 37 -0.10 7.07 -13.73
CA ASN A 37 0.96 7.92 -13.20
C ASN A 37 0.38 9.31 -12.91
N VAL A 38 0.58 9.80 -11.69
CA VAL A 38 0.18 11.16 -11.33
C VAL A 38 1.38 12.09 -11.45
N ARG A 39 1.21 13.19 -12.18
CA ARG A 39 2.21 14.26 -12.28
C ARG A 39 1.72 15.45 -11.47
N VAL A 40 2.47 15.84 -10.46
CA VAL A 40 2.17 17.01 -9.62
C VAL A 40 3.28 18.03 -9.85
N ALA A 41 2.91 19.22 -10.34
CA ALA A 41 3.85 20.34 -10.42
C ALA A 41 3.94 21.01 -9.05
N LEU A 42 5.13 21.03 -8.46
CA LEU A 42 5.38 21.57 -7.11
C LEU A 42 6.53 22.57 -7.16
N PRO A 43 6.48 23.66 -6.36
CA PRO A 43 7.64 24.52 -6.19
C PRO A 43 8.76 23.79 -5.44
N GLN A 44 9.97 24.34 -5.47
CA GLN A 44 11.10 23.81 -4.71
C GLN A 44 10.77 23.76 -3.21
N GLY A 45 11.14 22.66 -2.55
CA GLY A 45 10.94 22.49 -1.12
C GLY A 45 10.86 21.04 -0.67
N ASP A 46 10.64 20.87 0.63
CA ASP A 46 10.42 19.58 1.28
C ASP A 46 8.93 19.28 1.39
N TYR A 47 8.53 18.09 0.96
CA TYR A 47 7.15 17.64 0.97
C TYR A 47 7.00 16.27 1.60
N ALA A 48 6.03 16.15 2.50
CA ALA A 48 5.54 14.87 2.99
C ALA A 48 4.48 14.33 2.02
N VAL A 49 4.86 13.36 1.18
CA VAL A 49 3.97 12.73 0.21
C VAL A 49 3.38 11.47 0.83
N THR A 50 2.06 11.47 1.04
CA THR A 50 1.33 10.33 1.59
C THR A 50 0.49 9.66 0.51
N VAL A 51 0.64 8.35 0.38
CA VAL A 51 -0.25 7.51 -0.43
C VAL A 51 -1.09 6.69 0.53
N ARG A 52 -2.40 6.85 0.45
CA ARG A 52 -3.39 6.15 1.27
C ARG A 52 -4.27 5.27 0.38
N SER A 53 -4.51 4.02 0.75
CA SER A 53 -5.47 3.19 0.02
C SER A 53 -6.89 3.70 0.23
N ALA A 54 -7.71 3.73 -0.82
CA ALA A 54 -9.12 4.13 -0.68
C ALA A 54 -10.00 3.02 -0.07
N TYR A 55 -9.57 1.76 -0.18
CA TYR A 55 -10.31 0.60 0.30
C TYR A 55 -9.78 0.06 1.64
N LYS A 56 -8.47 0.10 1.84
CA LYS A 56 -7.83 -0.43 3.05
C LYS A 56 -7.41 0.70 3.96
N PHE A 57 -7.50 0.51 5.28
CA PHE A 57 -7.04 1.47 6.28
C PHE A 57 -5.51 1.44 6.43
N ILE A 58 -4.82 1.64 5.31
CA ILE A 58 -3.36 1.60 5.17
C ILE A 58 -2.89 2.82 4.37
N GLU A 59 -1.77 3.36 4.80
CA GLU A 59 -1.12 4.50 4.19
C GLU A 59 0.39 4.42 4.37
N SER A 60 1.12 5.22 3.62
CA SER A 60 2.54 5.45 3.86
C SER A 60 2.91 6.84 3.45
N THR A 61 3.87 7.40 4.18
CA THR A 61 4.37 8.75 3.95
C THR A 61 5.86 8.68 3.65
N ALA A 62 6.28 9.34 2.59
CA ALA A 62 7.67 9.56 2.24
C ALA A 62 7.98 11.06 2.26
N GLN A 63 9.13 11.41 2.82
CA GLN A 63 9.67 12.77 2.72
C GLN A 63 10.41 12.89 1.39
N VAL A 64 10.06 13.91 0.61
CA VAL A 64 10.61 14.15 -0.72
C VAL A 64 11.14 15.57 -0.78
N HIS A 65 12.43 15.69 -1.10
CA HIS A 65 13.07 16.97 -1.39
C HIS A 65 13.03 17.23 -2.90
N ILE A 66 12.44 18.34 -3.33
CA ILE A 66 12.35 18.73 -4.74
C ILE A 66 13.27 19.93 -4.95
N ALA A 67 14.36 19.74 -5.69
CA ALA A 67 15.25 20.83 -6.10
C ALA A 67 14.70 21.60 -7.33
N GLU A 68 15.25 22.79 -7.59
CA GLU A 68 14.78 23.66 -8.67
C GLU A 68 15.01 23.03 -10.06
N GLY A 69 13.94 22.85 -10.82
CA GLY A 69 14.00 22.32 -12.18
C GLY A 69 14.24 20.81 -12.28
N GLU A 70 14.21 20.08 -11.16
CA GLU A 70 14.29 18.63 -11.16
C GLU A 70 12.93 17.95 -11.31
N THR A 71 12.93 16.81 -11.98
CA THR A 71 11.79 15.89 -11.97
C THR A 71 12.13 14.73 -11.06
N LEU A 72 11.29 14.47 -10.06
CA LEU A 72 11.51 13.39 -9.11
C LEU A 72 10.44 12.33 -9.29
N THR A 73 10.86 11.08 -9.35
CA THR A 73 9.96 9.95 -9.48
C THR A 73 9.81 9.24 -8.13
N LEU A 74 8.60 9.26 -7.59
CA LEU A 74 8.22 8.49 -6.41
C LEU A 74 7.54 7.19 -6.86
N THR A 75 8.22 6.07 -6.67
CA THR A 75 7.63 4.74 -6.86
C THR A 75 7.09 4.20 -5.55
N PHE A 76 5.87 3.64 -5.56
CA PHE A 76 5.31 2.95 -4.40
C PHE A 76 4.93 1.50 -4.71
N GLY A 77 5.23 0.59 -3.79
CA GLY A 77 5.01 -0.85 -3.95
C GLY A 77 4.44 -1.50 -2.70
N ASP A 78 3.76 -2.63 -2.90
CA ASP A 78 3.19 -3.44 -1.82
C ASP A 78 4.30 -4.24 -1.11
N ARG A 79 4.60 -3.91 0.15
CA ARG A 79 5.62 -4.62 0.94
C ARG A 79 5.15 -6.01 1.41
N GLU A 80 3.85 -6.25 1.39
CA GLU A 80 3.17 -7.15 2.33
C GLU A 80 2.37 -8.28 1.64
N ARG A 81 2.66 -8.56 0.36
CA ARG A 81 1.92 -9.52 -0.46
C ARG A 81 1.77 -10.91 0.17
N TRP A 82 2.81 -11.43 0.81
CA TRP A 82 2.81 -12.76 1.41
C TRP A 82 1.80 -12.90 2.56
N TRP A 83 1.70 -11.89 3.41
CA TRP A 83 0.77 -11.91 4.55
C TRP A 83 -0.69 -11.79 4.12
N ASN A 84 -0.97 -10.97 3.11
CA ASN A 84 -2.30 -10.94 2.50
C ASN A 84 -2.66 -12.29 1.87
N TRP A 85 -1.70 -12.99 1.26
CA TRP A 85 -1.95 -14.30 0.66
C TRP A 85 -2.22 -15.37 1.73
N LEU A 86 -1.45 -15.37 2.83
CA LEU A 86 -1.66 -16.28 3.96
C LEU A 86 -3.05 -16.08 4.58
N PHE A 87 -3.47 -14.84 4.74
CA PHE A 87 -4.82 -14.51 5.23
C PHE A 87 -5.92 -14.96 4.28
N ASN A 88 -5.78 -14.70 2.97
CA ASN A 88 -6.76 -15.16 2.00
C ASN A 88 -6.86 -16.70 2.01
N LEU A 89 -5.73 -17.40 2.18
CA LEU A 89 -5.71 -18.86 2.29
C LEU A 89 -6.41 -19.34 3.56
N ASP A 90 -6.15 -18.71 4.71
CA ASP A 90 -6.83 -19.02 5.97
C ASP A 90 -8.35 -18.78 5.87
N LEU A 91 -8.77 -17.68 5.24
CA LEU A 91 -10.18 -17.35 5.01
C LEU A 91 -10.85 -18.33 4.04
N MET A 92 -10.13 -18.82 3.02
CA MET A 92 -10.63 -19.87 2.14
C MET A 92 -10.78 -21.20 2.89
N LEU A 93 -9.79 -21.58 3.72
CA LEU A 93 -9.88 -22.77 4.57
C LEU A 93 -11.08 -22.68 5.54
N TRP A 94 -11.33 -21.49 6.09
CA TRP A 94 -12.47 -21.21 6.95
C TRP A 94 -13.79 -21.42 6.19
N LEU A 95 -13.86 -20.90 4.95
CA LEU A 95 -15.01 -21.08 4.09
C LEU A 95 -15.21 -22.57 3.71
N PHE A 96 -14.14 -23.30 3.41
CA PHE A 96 -14.18 -24.73 3.11
C PHE A 96 -14.66 -25.56 4.30
N LYS A 97 -14.20 -25.24 5.52
CA LYS A 97 -14.69 -25.86 6.76
C LYS A 97 -16.21 -25.72 6.91
N TRP A 98 -16.79 -24.62 6.42
CA TRP A 98 -18.24 -24.44 6.42
C TRP A 98 -19.01 -25.45 5.56
N PHE A 99 -18.37 -26.01 4.54
CA PHE A 99 -18.97 -27.01 3.64
C PHE A 99 -18.55 -28.45 3.94
N PHE A 100 -17.50 -28.66 4.74
CA PHE A 100 -16.96 -29.99 5.05
C PHE A 100 -16.68 -30.12 6.54
N ASP A 101 -17.41 -31.04 7.19
CA ASP A 101 -17.20 -31.40 8.59
C ASP A 101 -15.88 -32.18 8.73
N PHE A 102 -14.82 -31.50 9.19
CA PHE A 102 -13.59 -32.16 9.59
C PHE A 102 -13.79 -32.70 11.00
N GLY A 103 -13.59 -34.01 11.20
CA GLY A 103 -13.83 -34.66 12.49
C GLY A 103 -13.23 -33.92 13.69
N ASN A 104 -13.93 -33.99 14.83
CA ASN A 104 -13.82 -33.21 16.07
C ASN A 104 -12.41 -32.70 16.49
N TYR A 105 -11.35 -33.48 16.30
CA TYR A 105 -9.99 -33.11 16.72
C TYR A 105 -9.32 -32.08 15.79
N TRP A 106 -9.53 -32.18 14.48
CA TRP A 106 -8.96 -31.24 13.51
C TRP A 106 -9.63 -29.88 13.59
N ASP A 107 -10.87 -29.86 14.05
CA ASP A 107 -11.67 -28.67 14.13
C ASP A 107 -11.20 -27.71 15.23
N ILE A 108 -10.84 -28.26 16.38
CA ILE A 108 -10.26 -27.51 17.52
C ILE A 108 -8.89 -26.93 17.15
N VAL A 109 -8.03 -27.74 16.52
CA VAL A 109 -6.68 -27.29 16.10
C VAL A 109 -6.80 -26.16 15.09
N TYR A 110 -7.73 -26.28 14.14
CA TYR A 110 -7.98 -25.25 13.14
C TYR A 110 -8.52 -23.96 13.78
N GLU A 111 -9.49 -24.04 14.70
CA GLU A 111 -10.03 -22.85 15.37
C GLU A 111 -8.98 -22.08 16.16
N ILE A 112 -8.12 -22.77 16.92
CA ILE A 112 -7.06 -22.12 17.70
C ILE A 112 -6.04 -21.46 16.76
N ALA A 113 -5.65 -22.16 15.69
CA ALA A 113 -4.69 -21.66 14.72
C ALA A 113 -5.24 -20.46 13.94
N SER A 114 -6.47 -20.55 13.42
CA SER A 114 -7.09 -19.51 12.59
C SER A 114 -7.48 -18.30 13.43
N ASN A 115 -8.10 -18.46 14.60
CA ASN A 115 -8.43 -17.31 15.46
C ASN A 115 -7.18 -16.61 16.01
N GLY A 116 -6.16 -17.38 16.40
CA GLY A 116 -4.87 -16.83 16.82
C GLY A 116 -4.17 -16.10 15.68
N PHE A 117 -4.18 -16.67 14.48
CA PHE A 117 -3.63 -16.04 13.29
C PHE A 117 -4.39 -14.77 12.90
N PHE A 118 -5.72 -14.79 12.94
CA PHE A 118 -6.57 -13.64 12.66
C PHE A 118 -6.25 -12.46 13.60
N PHE A 119 -6.12 -12.73 14.90
CA PHE A 119 -5.73 -11.72 15.88
C PHE A 119 -4.33 -11.17 15.61
N LEU A 120 -3.34 -12.04 15.35
CA LEU A 120 -1.98 -11.64 15.00
C LEU A 120 -1.95 -10.81 13.71
N TRP A 121 -2.77 -11.17 12.72
CA TRP A 121 -2.89 -10.45 11.46
C TRP A 121 -3.50 -9.06 11.66
N LEU A 122 -4.57 -8.93 12.45
CA LEU A 122 -5.17 -7.64 12.80
C LEU A 122 -4.18 -6.72 13.53
N LEU A 123 -3.52 -7.26 14.56
CA LEU A 123 -2.50 -6.53 15.32
C LEU A 123 -1.38 -6.06 14.39
N ARG A 124 -0.94 -6.94 13.49
CA ARG A 124 0.11 -6.65 12.53
C ARG A 124 -0.31 -5.57 11.55
N ILE A 125 -1.52 -5.66 10.96
CA ILE A 125 -2.08 -4.59 10.12
C ILE A 125 -2.10 -3.28 10.87
N TRP A 126 -2.51 -3.29 12.13
CA TRP A 126 -2.55 -2.09 12.95
C TRP A 126 -1.17 -1.45 13.14
N ILE A 127 -0.13 -2.26 13.33
CA ILE A 127 1.27 -1.81 13.47
C ILE A 127 1.80 -1.26 12.13
N ILE A 128 1.63 -1.99 11.04
CA ILE A 128 2.21 -1.65 9.73
C ILE A 128 1.42 -0.60 8.96
N ARG A 129 0.19 -0.26 9.39
CA ARG A 129 -0.75 0.58 8.62
C ARG A 129 -0.17 1.90 8.14
N LYS A 130 0.82 2.48 8.84
CA LYS A 130 1.45 3.76 8.51
C LYS A 130 2.70 3.63 7.62
N HIS A 131 3.20 2.40 7.43
CA HIS A 131 4.43 2.08 6.70
C HIS A 131 4.26 0.87 5.75
N TYR A 132 3.03 0.67 5.28
CA TYR A 132 2.64 -0.50 4.50
C TYR A 132 3.25 -0.50 3.09
N PHE A 133 3.26 0.65 2.42
CA PHE A 133 3.86 0.80 1.10
C PHE A 133 5.36 1.08 1.23
N ARG A 134 6.14 0.37 0.43
CA ARG A 134 7.54 0.73 0.21
C ARG A 134 7.55 1.90 -0.77
N MET A 135 8.12 3.02 -0.36
CA MET A 135 8.27 4.20 -1.19
C MET A 135 9.75 4.42 -1.48
N THR A 136 10.09 4.59 -2.76
CA THR A 136 11.45 4.90 -3.19
C THR A 136 11.43 6.12 -4.10
N CYS A 137 12.34 7.04 -3.80
CA CYS A 137 12.55 8.26 -4.57
C CYS A 137 13.73 8.01 -5.52
N SER A 138 13.56 8.35 -6.79
CA SER A 138 14.67 8.38 -7.74
C SER A 138 14.56 9.67 -8.56
N PRO A 139 15.66 10.38 -8.81
CA PRO A 139 15.66 11.46 -9.79
C PRO A 139 15.20 10.87 -11.12
N ALA A 140 14.29 11.56 -11.82
CA ALA A 140 13.89 11.11 -13.15
C ALA A 140 15.13 11.12 -14.03
N GLU A 141 15.47 9.95 -14.57
CA GLU A 141 16.53 9.80 -15.54
C GLU A 141 16.28 10.82 -16.67
N LYS A 142 17.25 11.71 -16.89
CA LYS A 142 17.19 12.68 -18.00
C LYS A 142 17.08 11.87 -19.28
N GLN A 143 15.89 11.85 -19.89
CA GLN A 143 15.73 11.49 -21.30
C GLN A 143 16.37 12.58 -22.16
#